data_AF-A0A257SPM8-F1
#
_entry.id   AF-A0A257SPM8-F1
#
_cell.length_a   1.000
_cell.length_b   1.000
_cell.length_c   1.000
_cell.angle_alpha   90.00
_cell.angle_beta   90.00
_cell.angle_gamma   90.00
#
_symmetry.space_group_name_H-M   'P 1'
#
loop_
_entity.id
_entity.type
_entity.pdbx_description
1 polymer ?
#
loop_
_entity_poly.entity_id
_entity_poly.type
_entity_poly.pdbx_seq_one_letter_code
_entity_poly.pdbx_strand_id
1 'polypeptide(L)' 'MTETEILLTEAERQPCEVWTRVMGYHRPVSEFNPGKQSEHAERRHFLEARAEATLPREEAARCRSCA' A
#
# COMPACT_ATOMS: atom_id res chain seq x y z
N MET A 1 28.94 -3.96 1.14
CA MET A 1 28.16 -4.27 2.35
C MET A 1 27.25 -5.42 1.96
N THR A 2 27.50 -6.61 2.50
CA THR A 2 26.79 -7.84 2.10
C THR A 2 25.39 -7.81 2.72
N GLU A 3 24.38 -7.87 1.87
CA GLU A 3 22.97 -7.86 2.26
C GLU A 3 22.61 -9.24 2.83
N THR A 4 22.31 -9.29 4.13
CA THR A 4 21.86 -10.51 4.81
C THR A 4 20.35 -10.59 4.67
N GLU A 5 19.86 -11.56 3.90
CA GLU A 5 18.42 -11.80 3.76
C GLU A 5 17.85 -12.32 5.10
N ILE A 6 16.93 -11.56 5.68
CA ILE A 6 16.22 -11.95 6.92
C ILE A 6 15.00 -12.79 6.52
N LEU A 7 15.14 -14.12 6.61
CA LEU A 7 14.07 -15.07 6.33
C LEU A 7 13.38 -15.50 7.64
N LEU A 8 12.15 -15.04 7.85
CA LEU A 8 11.29 -15.41 8.99
C LEU A 8 10.48 -16.67 8.67
N THR A 9 10.36 -17.57 9.64
CA THR A 9 9.42 -18.71 9.58
C THR A 9 7.98 -18.25 9.77
N GLU A 10 6.99 -19.05 9.35
CA GLU A 10 5.57 -18.68 9.45
C GLU A 10 5.13 -18.41 10.90
N ALA A 11 5.66 -19.17 11.86
CA ALA A 11 5.34 -19.01 13.28
C ALA A 11 5.90 -17.71 13.89
N GLU A 12 6.92 -17.12 13.27
CA GLU A 12 7.51 -15.85 13.70
C GLU A 12 6.84 -14.63 13.05
N ARG A 13 5.92 -14.84 12.09
CA ARG A 13 5.21 -13.76 11.41
C ARG A 13 4.02 -13.30 12.23
N GLN A 14 3.85 -11.99 12.32
CA GLN A 14 2.65 -11.37 12.88
C GLN A 14 1.70 -10.98 11.74
N PRO A 15 0.40 -11.29 11.82
CA PRO A 15 -0.57 -10.79 10.85
C PRO A 15 -0.62 -9.27 10.89
N CYS A 16 -0.48 -8.65 9.72
CA CYS A 16 -0.61 -7.20 9.54
C CYS A 16 -2.04 -6.84 9.17
N GLU A 17 -2.63 -5.90 9.89
CA GLU A 17 -3.94 -5.37 9.53
C GLU A 17 -3.80 -4.23 8.53
N VAL A 18 -4.53 -4.32 7.43
CA VAL A 18 -4.52 -3.29 6.37
C VAL A 18 -5.67 -2.32 6.60
N TRP A 19 -5.35 -1.03 6.66
CA TRP A 19 -6.30 0.05 6.86
C TRP A 19 -6.40 0.92 5.61
N THR A 20 -7.61 1.31 5.24
CA THR A 20 -7.85 2.17 4.08
C THR A 20 -8.80 3.29 4.42
N ARG A 21 -8.72 4.39 3.66
CA ARG A 21 -9.64 5.52 3.78
C ARG A 21 -11.02 5.17 3.19
N VAL A 22 -12.07 5.43 3.96
CA VAL A 22 -13.48 5.34 3.57
C VAL A 22 -14.13 6.69 3.87
N MET A 23 -14.50 7.44 2.83
CA MET A 23 -15.25 8.71 2.93
C MET A 23 -14.75 9.72 3.98
N GLY A 24 -13.47 9.69 4.38
CA GLY A 24 -12.92 10.64 5.36
C GLY A 24 -12.17 10.01 6.52
N TYR A 25 -12.49 8.78 6.91
CA TYR A 25 -11.88 8.10 8.06
C TYR A 25 -11.14 6.81 7.65
N HIS A 26 -10.27 6.33 8.52
CA HIS A 26 -9.58 5.05 8.32
C HIS A 26 -10.41 3.92 8.91
N ARG A 27 -10.57 2.86 8.13
CA ARG A 27 -11.25 1.64 8.52
C ARG A 27 -10.43 0.44 8.11
N PRO A 28 -10.31 -0.60 8.95
CA PRO A 28 -9.63 -1.81 8.56
C PRO A 28 -10.40 -2.53 7.45
N VAL A 29 -9.64 -3.10 6.51
CA VAL A 29 -10.18 -3.83 5.35
C VAL A 29 -10.86 -5.14 5.81
N SER A 30 -10.38 -5.72 6.91
CA SER A 30 -10.94 -6.93 7.55
C SER A 30 -12.42 -6.82 7.90
N GLU A 31 -12.91 -5.60 8.21
CA GLU A 31 -14.30 -5.37 8.57
C GLU A 31 -15.25 -5.17 7.37
N PHE A 32 -14.76 -5.23 6.13
CA PHE A 32 -15.57 -4.86 4.97
C PHE A 32 -16.68 -5.89 4.73
N ASN A 33 -17.90 -5.40 4.46
CA ASN A 33 -18.97 -6.26 3.98
C ASN A 33 -18.73 -6.63 2.50
N PRO A 34 -19.38 -7.67 1.95
CA PRO A 34 -19.14 -8.12 0.57
C PRO A 34 -19.28 -7.02 -0.49
N GLY A 35 -20.25 -6.11 -0.31
CA GLY A 35 -20.42 -4.97 -1.22
C GLY A 35 -19.22 -4.01 -1.22
N LYS A 36 -18.68 -3.68 -0.04
CA LYS A 36 -17.47 -2.83 0.08
C LYS A 36 -16.21 -3.54 -0.38
N GLN A 37 -16.13 -4.87 -0.25
CA GLN A 37 -15.03 -5.64 -0.82
C GLN A 37 -15.02 -5.55 -2.35
N SER A 38 -16.19 -5.70 -3.01
CA SER A 38 -16.32 -5.54 -4.47
C SER A 38 -15.94 -4.12 -4.92
N GLU A 39 -16.48 -3.09 -4.26
CA GLU A 39 -16.12 -1.69 -4.54
C GLU A 39 -14.61 -1.45 -4.38
N HIS A 40 -13.99 -2.03 -3.34
CA HIS A 40 -12.56 -1.87 -3.09
C HIS A 40 -11.71 -2.56 -4.15
N ALA A 41 -12.10 -3.76 -4.59
CA ALA A 41 -11.41 -4.52 -5.64
C ALA A 41 -11.45 -3.81 -7.01
N GLU A 42 -12.49 -3.03 -7.27
CA GLU A 42 -12.64 -2.25 -8.50
C GLU A 42 -11.86 -0.91 -8.48
N ARG A 43 -11.23 -0.55 -7.35
CA ARG A 43 -10.44 0.68 -7.25
C ARG A 43 -9.20 0.61 -8.14
N ARG A 44 -8.96 1.68 -8.89
CA ARG A 44 -7.78 1.81 -9.74
C ARG A 44 -6.67 2.55 -9.02
N HIS A 45 -5.55 1.88 -8.81
CA HIS A 45 -4.35 2.46 -8.22
C HIS A 45 -3.49 3.14 -9.28
N PHE A 46 -2.84 4.23 -8.88
CA PHE A 46 -1.80 4.85 -9.70
C PHE A 46 -0.53 4.02 -9.64
N LEU A 47 0.19 3.94 -10.76
CA LEU A 47 1.52 3.35 -10.81
C LEU A 47 2.54 4.46 -10.60
N GLU A 48 3.35 4.36 -9.56
CA GLU A 48 4.38 5.36 -9.21
C GLU A 48 5.27 5.69 -10.41
N ALA A 49 5.76 4.68 -11.13
CA ALA A 49 6.60 4.85 -12.32
C ALA A 49 5.95 5.70 -13.43
N ARG A 50 4.61 5.71 -13.53
CA ARG A 50 3.90 6.57 -14.50
C ARG A 50 3.78 8.01 -14.02
N ALA A 51 3.73 8.23 -12.70
CA ALA A 51 3.75 9.57 -12.13
C ALA A 51 5.15 10.22 -12.28
N GLU A 52 6.23 9.46 -12.10
CA GLU A 52 7.60 9.96 -12.24
C GLU A 52 7.91 10.48 -13.64
N ALA A 53 7.38 9.84 -14.69
CA ALA A 53 7.62 10.25 -16.07
C ALA A 53 7.07 11.65 -16.42
N THR A 54 6.18 12.19 -15.57
CA THR A 54 5.50 13.48 -15.82
C THR A 54 6.02 14.59 -14.88
N LEU A 55 6.74 14.24 -13.82
CA LEU A 55 7.25 15.19 -12.82
C LEU A 55 8.76 15.47 -13.03
N PRO A 56 9.23 16.72 -12.84
CA PRO A 56 10.66 17.01 -12.77
C PRO A 56 11.34 16.13 -11.70
N ARG A 57 12.54 15.64 -12.00
CA ARG A 57 13.29 14.61 -11.24
C ARG A 57 13.43 14.87 -9.74
N GLU A 58 13.30 16.13 -9.31
CA GLU A 58 13.44 16.59 -7.92
C GLU A 58 12.17 16.35 -7.07
N GLU A 59 10.97 16.31 -7.66
CA GLU A 59 9.70 16.04 -6.94
C GLU A 59 9.36 14.54 -6.84
N ALA A 60 9.81 13.73 -7.81
CA ALA A 60 9.58 12.29 -7.83
C ALA A 60 10.14 11.58 -6.58
N ALA A 61 11.26 12.07 -6.03
CA ALA A 61 11.88 11.51 -4.82
C ALA A 61 11.04 11.69 -3.55
N ARG A 62 10.10 12.65 -3.53
CA ARG A 62 9.21 12.91 -2.39
C ARG A 62 7.97 12.02 -2.40
N CYS A 63 7.60 11.45 -3.55
CA CYS A 63 6.48 10.50 -3.66
C CYS A 63 6.81 9.12 -3.07
N ARG A 64 8.11 8.74 -3.02
CA ARG A 64 8.61 7.50 -2.43
C ARG A 64 8.45 7.40 -0.90
N SER A 65 8.18 8.51 -0.20
CA SER A 65 8.09 8.53 1.27
C SER A 65 6.66 8.38 1.81
N CYS A 66 5.68 8.07 0.97
CA CYS A 66 4.26 8.01 1.35
C CYS A 66 3.64 6.60 1.28
N ALA A 67 4.46 5.55 1.14
CA ALA A 67 4.04 4.16 1.26
C ALA A 67 4.48 3.57 2.61
#